data_AF-L7F8X0-F1
#
_entry.id   AF-L7F8X0-F1
#
_cell.length_a   1.000
_cell.length_b   1.000
_cell.length_c   1.000
_cell.angle_alpha   90.00
_cell.angle_beta   90.00
_cell.angle_gamma   90.00
#
_symmetry.space_group_name_H-M   'P 1'
#
loop_
_entity.id
_entity.type
_entity.pdbx_description
1 polymer ?
#
loop_
_entity_poly.entity_id
_entity_poly.type
_entity_poly.pdbx_seq_one_letter_code
_entity_poly.pdbx_strand_id
1 'polypeptide(L)' 'MSEQPNTTPDDGTPANDPAAALHWAAVAIGLAEAREQQGNPLTGDERAELDRYQNAARAHGITEQQIREHLAEYRQAVAR' A
#
# COMPACT_ATOMS: atom_id res chain seq x y z
N MET A 1 -10.45 -34.77 19.65
CA MET A 1 -9.44 -34.16 18.77
C MET A 1 -10.00 -32.80 18.39
N SER A 2 -9.51 -31.74 19.00
CA SER A 2 -10.02 -30.39 18.75
C SER A 2 -9.12 -29.77 17.68
N GLU A 3 -9.60 -29.75 16.44
CA GLU A 3 -8.94 -29.04 15.34
C GLU A 3 -9.04 -27.54 15.63
N GLN A 4 -7.91 -26.94 16.02
CA GLN A 4 -7.80 -25.50 16.14
C GLN A 4 -7.99 -24.87 14.74
N PRO A 5 -8.82 -23.82 14.59
CA PRO A 5 -8.85 -23.08 13.35
C PRO A 5 -7.46 -22.47 13.13
N ASN A 6 -6.83 -22.83 12.02
CA ASN A 6 -5.54 -22.31 11.59
C ASN A 6 -5.72 -20.83 11.20
N THR A 7 -5.75 -19.94 12.18
CA THR A 7 -5.60 -18.50 11.97
C THR A 7 -4.14 -18.27 11.61
N THR A 8 -3.81 -18.33 10.32
CA THR A 8 -2.58 -17.73 9.79
C THR A 8 -2.50 -16.33 10.38
N PRO A 9 -1.44 -15.96 11.12
CA PRO A 9 -1.32 -14.62 11.64
C PRO A 9 -1.40 -13.66 10.46
N ASP A 10 -2.22 -12.63 10.62
CA ASP A 10 -2.22 -11.46 9.78
C ASP A 10 -0.81 -10.86 9.89
N ASP A 11 0.11 -11.27 9.01
CA ASP A 11 1.54 -10.93 9.10
C ASP A 11 1.78 -9.45 8.75
N GLY A 12 0.73 -8.62 8.71
CA GLY A 12 0.76 -7.22 8.29
C GLY A 12 1.23 -7.01 6.85
N THR A 13 1.36 -8.09 6.08
CA THR A 13 1.85 -8.06 4.71
C THR A 13 0.70 -7.67 3.77
N PRO A 14 0.92 -6.72 2.84
CA PRO A 14 -0.12 -6.21 1.94
C PRO A 14 -0.71 -7.28 1.01
N ALA A 15 -0.10 -8.47 0.94
CA ALA A 15 -0.63 -9.58 0.17
C ALA A 15 -1.87 -10.22 0.83
N ASN A 16 -1.98 -10.22 2.16
CA ASN A 16 -3.02 -10.97 2.87
C ASN A 16 -4.14 -10.10 3.44
N ASP A 17 -3.89 -8.81 3.70
CA ASP A 17 -4.87 -7.89 4.25
C ASP A 17 -5.20 -6.74 3.26
N PRO A 18 -6.49 -6.51 2.91
CA PRO A 18 -6.87 -5.47 1.97
C PRO A 18 -6.64 -4.05 2.50
N ALA A 19 -6.73 -3.82 3.83
CA ALA A 19 -6.48 -2.49 4.39
C ALA A 19 -4.98 -2.16 4.36
N ALA A 20 -4.11 -3.14 4.63
CA ALA A 20 -2.67 -3.03 4.46
C ALA A 20 -2.30 -2.85 2.99
N ALA A 21 -2.94 -3.58 2.07
CA ALA A 21 -2.75 -3.41 0.63
C ALA A 21 -3.05 -1.98 0.18
N LEU A 22 -4.20 -1.43 0.61
CA LEU A 22 -4.61 -0.05 0.35
C LEU A 22 -3.60 0.94 0.93
N HIS A 23 -3.24 0.77 2.20
CA HIS A 23 -2.35 1.67 2.92
C HIS A 23 -0.95 1.72 2.28
N TRP A 24 -0.34 0.56 2.04
CA TRP A 24 1.01 0.50 1.46
C TRP A 24 1.04 1.00 0.01
N ALA A 25 0.01 0.71 -0.79
CA ALA A 25 -0.09 1.26 -2.14
C ALA A 25 -0.21 2.79 -2.12
N ALA A 26 -1.01 3.35 -1.21
CA ALA A 26 -1.16 4.79 -1.04
C ALA A 26 0.15 5.45 -0.61
N VAL A 27 0.81 4.90 0.41
CA VAL A 27 2.10 5.43 0.91
C VAL A 27 3.18 5.37 -0.16
N ALA A 28 3.26 4.27 -0.92
CA ALA A 28 4.23 4.12 -2.00
C ALA A 28 4.01 5.13 -3.13
N ILE A 29 2.77 5.40 -3.52
CA ILE A 29 2.44 6.48 -4.47
C ILE A 29 2.84 7.84 -3.89
N GLY A 30 2.52 8.10 -2.62
CA GLY A 30 2.87 9.35 -1.97
C GLY A 30 4.38 9.59 -1.91
N LEU A 31 5.17 8.54 -1.68
CA LEU A 31 6.63 8.57 -1.73
C LEU A 31 7.13 8.87 -3.15
N ALA A 32 6.57 8.21 -4.16
CA ALA A 32 6.90 8.45 -5.56
C ALA A 32 6.70 9.93 -5.94
N GLU A 33 5.53 10.48 -5.63
CA GLU A 33 5.20 11.89 -5.89
C GLU A 33 6.16 12.85 -5.17
N ALA A 34 6.47 12.58 -3.90
CA ALA A 34 7.38 13.42 -3.12
C ALA A 34 8.82 13.40 -3.69
N ARG A 35 9.28 12.22 -4.13
CA ARG A 35 10.58 12.02 -4.77
C ARG A 35 10.68 12.73 -6.11
N GLU A 36 9.63 12.66 -6.93
CA GLU A 36 9.55 13.42 -8.19
C GLU A 36 9.58 14.94 -7.95
N GLN A 37 8.84 15.45 -6.97
CA GLN A 37 8.84 16.89 -6.62
C GLN A 37 10.20 17.39 -6.12
N GLN A 38 10.99 16.53 -5.48
CA GLN A 38 12.34 16.85 -5.01
C GLN A 38 13.41 16.69 -6.11
N GLY A 39 13.04 16.28 -7.32
CA GLY A 39 13.98 15.99 -8.41
C GLY A 39 14.84 14.75 -8.16
N ASN A 40 14.41 13.86 -7.25
CA ASN A 40 15.12 12.63 -6.90
C ASN A 40 14.20 11.43 -7.14
N PRO A 41 14.04 10.97 -8.41
CA PRO A 41 13.08 9.93 -8.76
C PRO A 41 13.38 8.62 -8.02
N LEU A 42 12.38 7.75 -7.95
CA LEU A 42 12.52 6.41 -7.37
C LEU A 42 13.66 5.63 -8.04
N THR A 43 14.43 4.92 -7.23
CA THR A 43 15.36 3.89 -7.69
C THR A 43 14.63 2.70 -8.30
N GLY A 44 15.36 1.81 -8.98
CA GLY A 44 14.78 0.62 -9.59
C GLY A 44 14.07 -0.29 -8.57
N ASP A 45 14.68 -0.48 -7.40
CA ASP A 45 14.11 -1.28 -6.32
C ASP A 45 12.85 -0.64 -5.73
N GLU A 46 12.88 0.66 -5.43
CA GLU A 46 11.71 1.39 -4.93
C GLU A 46 10.54 1.36 -5.94
N ARG A 47 10.85 1.39 -7.24
CA ARG A 47 9.83 1.25 -8.29
C ARG A 47 9.23 -0.15 -8.33
N ALA A 48 10.06 -1.19 -8.18
CA ALA A 48 9.58 -2.56 -8.09
C ALA A 48 8.70 -2.79 -6.85
N GLU A 49 9.01 -2.15 -5.72
CA GLU A 49 8.16 -2.18 -4.53
C GLU A 49 6.82 -1.46 -4.76
N LEU A 50 6.84 -0.28 -5.37
CA LEU A 50 5.62 0.43 -5.78
C LEU A 50 4.71 -0.46 -6.64
N ASP A 51 5.28 -1.12 -7.66
CA ASP A 51 4.54 -2.07 -8.50
C ASP A 51 3.97 -3.24 -7.71
N ARG A 52 4.73 -3.81 -6.75
CA ARG A 52 4.23 -4.88 -5.87
C ARG A 52 3.04 -4.43 -5.03
N TYR A 53 3.10 -3.26 -4.42
CA TYR A 53 2.01 -2.76 -3.58
C TYR A 53 0.76 -2.43 -4.41
N GLN A 54 0.92 -1.82 -5.58
CA GLN A 54 -0.20 -1.59 -6.48
C GLN A 54 -0.81 -2.90 -6.97
N ASN A 55 0.00 -3.90 -7.30
CA ASN A 55 -0.49 -5.20 -7.72
C ASN A 55 -1.23 -5.93 -6.59
N ALA A 56 -0.73 -5.83 -5.35
CA ALA A 56 -1.42 -6.38 -4.18
C ALA A 56 -2.79 -5.72 -3.96
N ALA A 57 -2.87 -4.39 -4.06
CA ALA A 57 -4.15 -3.67 -3.98
C ALA A 57 -5.11 -4.11 -5.08
N ARG A 58 -4.64 -4.22 -6.33
CA ARG A 58 -5.46 -4.71 -7.45
C ARG A 58 -5.95 -6.15 -7.26
N ALA A 59 -5.13 -7.02 -6.66
CA ALA A 59 -5.52 -8.40 -6.35
C ALA A 59 -6.70 -8.47 -5.37
N HIS A 60 -6.82 -7.48 -4.49
CA HIS A 60 -7.95 -7.30 -3.57
C HIS A 60 -9.14 -6.54 -4.19
N GLY A 61 -9.10 -6.22 -5.48
CA GLY A 61 -10.15 -5.46 -6.17
C GLY A 61 -10.15 -3.96 -5.86
N ILE A 62 -9.08 -3.46 -5.23
CA ILE A 62 -8.94 -2.04 -4.91
C ILE A 62 -8.54 -1.28 -6.18
N THR A 63 -9.28 -0.21 -6.47
CA THR A 63 -9.07 0.65 -7.63
C THR A 63 -8.03 1.73 -7.35
N GLU A 64 -7.41 2.25 -8.41
CA GLU A 64 -6.48 3.38 -8.27
C GLU A 64 -7.15 4.61 -7.63
N GLN A 65 -8.44 4.85 -7.93
CA GLN A 65 -9.20 5.92 -7.31
C GLN A 65 -9.24 5.77 -5.78
N GLN A 66 -9.58 4.59 -5.27
CA GLN A 66 -9.62 4.31 -3.83
C GLN A 66 -8.25 4.51 -3.17
N ILE A 67 -7.16 4.13 -3.85
CA ILE A 67 -5.80 4.33 -3.34
C ILE A 67 -5.50 5.83 -3.21
N ARG A 68 -5.88 6.65 -4.20
CA ARG A 68 -5.66 8.10 -4.16
C ARG A 68 -6.56 8.82 -3.15
N GLU A 69 -7.81 8.37 -3.01
CA GLU A 69 -8.72 8.86 -1.97
C GLU A 69 -8.12 8.60 -0.59
N HIS A 70 -7.68 7.37 -0.33
CA HIS A 70 -7.02 7.01 0.93
C HIS A 70 -5.72 7.82 1.16
N LEU A 71 -4.91 8.04 0.13
CA LEU A 71 -3.71 8.88 0.23
C LEU A 71 -4.07 10.33 0.61
N ALA A 72 -5.13 10.89 0.04
CA ALA A 72 -5.57 12.24 0.36
C ALA A 72 -6.03 12.35 1.82
N GLU A 73 -6.82 11.38 2.31
CA GLU A 73 -7.24 11.31 3.71
C GLU A 73 -6.04 11.14 4.65
N TYR A 74 -5.12 10.24 4.32
CA TYR A 74 -3.90 9.99 5.10
C TYR A 74 -3.03 11.25 5.21
N ARG A 75 -2.84 11.98 4.10
CA ARG A 75 -2.11 13.26 4.09
C ARG A 75 -2.76 14.30 5.00
N GLN A 76 -4.08 14.40 5.00
CA GLN A 76 -4.80 15.32 5.89
C GLN A 76 -4.68 14.92 7.36
N ALA A 77 -4.62 13.61 7.66
CA ALA A 77 -4.45 13.11 9.02
C ALA A 77 -3.04 13.36 9.56
N VAL A 78 -2.01 13.19 8.72
CA VAL A 78 -0.59 13.36 9.11
C VAL A 78 -0.15 14.83 9.14
N ALA A 79 -0.86 15.73 8.45
CA ALA A 79 -0.58 17.17 8.45
C ALA A 79 -1.11 17.91 9.69
N ARG A 80 -1.68 17.20 10.67
CA ARG A 80 -2.16 17.74 11.96
C ARG A 80 -1.14 17.52 13.06
#